data_AF-A0A1F6I2E4-F1
#
_entry.id   AF-A0A1F6I2E4-F1
#
_cell.length_a   1.000
_cell.length_b   1.000
_cell.length_c   1.000
_cell.angle_alpha   90.00
_cell.angle_beta   90.00
_cell.angle_gamma   90.00
#
_symmetry.space_group_name_H-M   'P 1'
#
loop_
_entity.id
_entity.type
_entity.pdbx_description
1 polymer ?
#
loop_
_entity_poly.entity_id
_entity_poly.type
_entity_poly.pdbx_seq_one_letter_code
_entity_poly.pdbx_strand_id
1 'polypeptide(L)'
;MIKLPDLKTADIKGKRVFLRADIDVPLDNGKIMDDTRLSESLETLNYLLQNGAKVVLAGHLGRPQGVEHDLSAEPVARWYQNKLKIKNEKLKMIKIGELDAWEISEAV
;
A
#
# COMPACT_ATOMS: atom_id res chain seq x y z
N MET A 1 -21.55 21.67 2.71
CA MET A 1 -20.97 20.45 2.11
C MET A 1 -19.49 20.75 1.85
N ILE A 2 -18.56 20.00 2.46
CA ILE A 2 -17.11 20.23 2.27
C ILE A 2 -16.70 19.52 0.99
N LYS A 3 -16.02 20.22 0.08
CA LYS A 3 -15.42 19.64 -1.12
C LYS A 3 -13.99 19.24 -0.79
N LEU A 4 -13.70 17.94 -0.85
CA LEU A 4 -12.33 17.46 -0.69
C LEU A 4 -11.51 17.73 -1.98
N PRO A 5 -10.21 18.03 -1.86
CA PRO A 5 -9.33 18.15 -3.02
C PRO A 5 -9.26 16.85 -3.82
N ASP A 6 -9.18 16.95 -5.15
CA ASP A 6 -8.99 15.81 -6.03
C ASP A 6 -7.49 15.50 -6.18
N LEU A 7 -7.13 14.23 -6.15
CA LEU A 7 -5.74 13.77 -6.31
C LEU A 7 -5.10 14.30 -7.60
N LYS A 8 -5.86 14.42 -8.69
CA LYS A 8 -5.36 14.88 -10.00
C LYS A 8 -4.94 16.35 -10.00
N THR A 9 -5.30 17.10 -8.96
CA THR A 9 -4.89 18.50 -8.78
C THR A 9 -3.65 18.66 -7.91
N ALA A 10 -3.16 17.56 -7.31
CA ALA A 10 -2.01 17.59 -6.42
C ALA A 10 -0.68 17.48 -7.21
N ASP A 11 0.31 18.27 -6.82
CA ASP A 11 1.69 18.11 -7.29
C ASP A 11 2.36 16.94 -6.54
N ILE A 12 2.49 15.79 -7.21
CA ILE A 12 2.97 14.53 -6.62
C ILE A 12 4.31 14.04 -7.20
N LYS A 13 4.79 14.64 -8.30
CA LYS A 13 5.96 14.14 -9.03
C LYS A 13 7.21 14.24 -8.17
N GLY A 14 7.92 13.12 -8.03
CA GLY A 14 9.15 13.02 -7.22
C GLY A 14 8.91 13.07 -5.70
N LYS A 15 7.65 13.18 -5.25
CA LYS A 15 7.31 13.22 -3.82
C LYS A 15 7.06 11.83 -3.26
N ARG A 16 7.25 11.71 -1.94
CA ARG A 16 6.77 10.54 -1.19
C ARG A 16 5.32 10.78 -0.79
N VAL A 17 4.42 9.90 -1.24
CA VAL A 17 2.99 9.97 -0.95
C VAL A 17 2.62 8.87 0.03
N PHE A 18 2.01 9.25 1.15
CA PHE A 18 1.40 8.30 2.07
C PHE A 18 -0.01 7.96 1.58
N LEU A 19 -0.22 6.71 1.18
CA LEU A 19 -1.51 6.21 0.73
C LEU A 19 -2.11 5.31 1.82
N ARG A 20 -3.15 5.81 2.49
CA ARG A 20 -3.98 4.99 3.37
C ARG A 20 -5.00 4.24 2.52
N ALA A 21 -4.89 2.92 2.47
CA ALA A 21 -5.81 2.06 1.73
C ALA A 21 -6.56 1.11 2.68
N ASP A 22 -7.75 0.67 2.27
CA ASP A 22 -8.39 -0.47 2.91
C ASP A 22 -7.72 -1.75 2.41
N ILE A 23 -7.00 -2.41 3.31
CA ILE A 23 -6.30 -3.67 3.02
C ILE A 23 -6.81 -4.81 3.90
N ASP A 24 -7.93 -4.60 4.59
CA ASP A 24 -8.45 -5.54 5.58
C ASP A 24 -9.12 -6.72 4.88
N VAL A 25 -8.30 -7.69 4.44
CA VAL A 25 -8.73 -8.87 3.71
C VAL A 25 -8.68 -10.13 4.57
N PRO A 26 -9.58 -11.09 4.33
CA PRO A 26 -9.52 -12.38 5.00
C PRO A 26 -8.22 -13.11 4.63
N LEU A 27 -7.46 -13.51 5.65
CA LEU A 27 -6.28 -14.35 5.53
C LEU A 27 -6.57 -15.75 6.07
N ASP A 28 -6.08 -16.76 5.36
CA ASP A 28 -5.98 -18.15 5.82
C ASP A 28 -4.52 -18.59 5.69
N ASN A 29 -3.83 -18.80 6.82
CA ASN A 29 -2.43 -19.21 6.86
C ASN A 29 -1.51 -18.33 5.96
N GLY A 30 -1.70 -17.01 6.02
CA GLY A 30 -0.95 -16.03 5.21
C GLY A 30 -1.37 -15.96 3.73
N LYS A 31 -2.41 -16.69 3.32
CA LYS A 31 -2.98 -16.61 1.97
C LYS A 31 -4.20 -15.69 1.98
N ILE A 32 -4.25 -14.76 1.02
CA ILE A 32 -5.40 -13.89 0.79
C ILE A 32 -6.52 -14.71 0.15
N MET A 33 -7.70 -14.71 0.78
CA MET A 33 -8.86 -15.48 0.34
C MET A 33 -9.79 -14.68 -0.58
N ASP A 34 -9.82 -13.35 -0.40
CA ASP A 34 -10.56 -12.40 -1.23
C ASP A 34 -9.71 -11.13 -1.39
N ASP A 35 -9.37 -10.77 -2.63
CA ASP A 35 -8.53 -9.64 -2.97
C ASP A 35 -9.31 -8.42 -3.52
N THR A 36 -10.64 -8.41 -3.37
CA THR A 36 -11.51 -7.33 -3.87
C THR A 36 -11.08 -5.96 -3.34
N ARG A 37 -10.91 -5.83 -2.01
CA ARG A 37 -10.48 -4.56 -1.38
C ARG A 37 -9.11 -4.09 -1.87
N LEU A 38 -8.17 -5.01 -2.08
CA LEU A 38 -6.85 -4.65 -2.58
C LEU A 38 -6.93 -4.15 -4.02
N SER A 39 -7.74 -4.81 -4.84
CA SER A 39 -7.94 -4.47 -6.25
C SER A 39 -8.51 -3.08 -6.45
N GLU A 40 -9.41 -2.62 -5.58
CA GLU A 40 -10.00 -1.27 -5.64
C GLU A 40 -8.95 -0.15 -5.51
N SER A 41 -7.86 -0.40 -4.78
CA SER A 41 -6.79 0.59 -4.60
C SER A 41 -5.79 0.65 -5.77
N LEU A 42 -5.83 -0.31 -6.70
CA LEU A 42 -4.85 -0.42 -7.79
C LEU A 42 -4.87 0.78 -8.74
N GLU A 43 -6.05 1.35 -9.02
CA GLU A 43 -6.14 2.53 -9.89
C GLU A 43 -5.38 3.73 -9.29
N THR A 44 -5.58 3.97 -7.99
CA THR A 44 -4.91 5.07 -7.28
C THR A 44 -3.41 4.84 -7.19
N LEU A 45 -2.98 3.60 -6.88
CA LEU A 45 -1.57 3.22 -6.84
C LEU A 45 -0.90 3.42 -8.20
N ASN A 46 -1.50 2.91 -9.27
CA ASN A 46 -0.97 3.06 -10.63
C ASN A 46 -0.84 4.52 -11.01
N TYR A 47 -1.86 5.34 -10.72
CA TYR A 47 -1.82 6.78 -10.99
C TYR A 47 -0.63 7.44 -10.29
N LEU A 48 -0.43 7.17 -8.99
CA LEU A 48 0.68 7.76 -8.23
C LEU A 48 2.04 7.35 -8.81
N LEU A 49 2.23 6.06 -9.08
CA LEU A 49 3.49 5.51 -9.58
C LEU A 49 3.81 6.04 -10.98
N GLN A 50 2.84 6.04 -11.90
CA GLN A 50 3.02 6.54 -13.27
C GLN A 50 3.32 8.05 -13.31
N ASN A 51 2.88 8.80 -12.30
CA ASN A 51 3.18 10.23 -12.16
C ASN A 51 4.48 10.49 -11.35
N GLY A 52 5.29 9.46 -11.11
CA GLY A 52 6.61 9.56 -10.51
C GLY A 52 6.61 9.78 -9.00
N ALA A 53 5.51 9.43 -8.31
CA ALA A 53 5.48 9.43 -6.85
C ALA A 53 6.15 8.15 -6.29
N LYS A 54 6.73 8.27 -5.10
CA LYS A 54 7.13 7.12 -4.26
C LYS A 54 6.01 6.86 -3.28
N VAL A 55 5.39 5.69 -3.29
CA VAL A 55 4.20 5.43 -2.48
C VAL A 55 4.58 4.66 -1.23
N VAL A 56 4.15 5.16 -0.08
CA VAL A 56 4.11 4.38 1.16
C VAL A 56 2.68 3.96 1.40
N LEU A 57 2.41 2.66 1.32
CA LEU A 57 1.08 2.11 1.53
C LEU A 57 0.91 1.76 3.01
N ALA A 58 -0.19 2.23 3.60
CA ALA A 58 -0.54 1.92 4.98
C ALA A 58 -2.00 1.49 5.11
N GLY A 59 -2.23 0.61 6.06
CA GLY A 59 -3.41 -0.23 6.13
C GLY A 59 -3.72 -0.69 7.55
N HIS A 60 -4.88 -1.29 7.74
CA HIS A 60 -5.11 -2.14 8.92
C HIS A 60 -5.56 -3.52 8.43
N LEU A 61 -5.27 -4.53 9.24
CA LEU A 61 -5.67 -5.90 8.99
C LEU A 61 -6.19 -6.47 10.32
N GLY A 62 -7.47 -6.84 10.35
CA GLY A 62 -8.14 -7.28 11.57
C GLY A 62 -8.09 -6.24 12.70
N ARG A 63 -8.07 -6.72 13.95
CA ARG A 63 -8.09 -5.90 15.17
C ARG A 63 -7.09 -6.44 16.20
N PRO A 64 -5.79 -6.32 15.92
CA PRO A 64 -4.77 -6.87 16.80
C PRO A 64 -4.80 -6.18 18.18
N GLN A 65 -4.51 -6.92 19.24
CA GLN A 65 -4.33 -6.41 20.61
C GLN A 65 -2.83 -6.27 20.99
N GLY A 66 -1.97 -6.22 19.98
CA GLY A 66 -0.51 -6.19 20.11
C GLY A 66 0.15 -6.51 18.78
N VAL A 67 1.38 -7.02 18.79
CA VAL A 67 1.99 -7.58 17.59
C VAL A 67 1.47 -9.01 17.41
N GLU A 68 0.65 -9.22 16.40
CA GLU A 68 0.11 -10.54 16.03
C GLU A 68 0.65 -10.93 14.65
N HIS A 69 1.52 -11.94 14.61
CA HIS A 69 2.19 -12.37 13.38
C HIS A 69 1.22 -12.81 12.28
N ASP A 70 0.09 -13.41 12.67
CA ASP A 70 -0.97 -13.86 11.75
C ASP A 70 -1.70 -12.67 11.08
N LEU A 71 -1.60 -11.48 11.68
CA LEU A 71 -2.14 -10.23 11.12
C LEU A 71 -1.05 -9.36 10.47
N SER A 72 0.07 -9.95 10.08
CA SER A 72 1.11 -9.27 9.31
C SER A 72 0.58 -8.75 7.96
N ALA A 73 1.00 -7.54 7.58
CA ALA A 73 0.70 -6.97 6.27
C ALA A 73 1.62 -7.48 5.14
N GLU A 74 2.59 -8.34 5.45
CA GLU A 74 3.51 -8.88 4.44
C GLU A 74 2.80 -9.60 3.27
N PRO A 75 1.79 -10.47 3.48
CA PRO A 75 1.07 -11.11 2.37
C PRO A 75 0.41 -10.10 1.43
N VAL A 76 -0.13 -9.01 2.00
CA VAL A 76 -0.71 -7.90 1.25
C VAL A 76 0.35 -7.18 0.42
N ALA A 77 1.50 -6.86 1.02
CA ALA A 77 2.60 -6.20 0.31
C ALA A 77 3.10 -7.04 -0.87
N ARG A 78 3.27 -8.35 -0.68
CA ARG A 78 3.63 -9.31 -1.73
C ARG A 78 2.55 -9.43 -2.81
N TRP A 79 1.28 -9.35 -2.44
CA TRP A 79 0.18 -9.33 -3.41
C TRP A 79 0.27 -8.10 -4.33
N TYR A 80 0.46 -6.90 -3.78
CA TYR A 80 0.61 -5.68 -4.59
C TYR A 80 1.84 -5.75 -5.47
N GLN A 81 2.94 -6.23 -4.93
CA GLN A 81 4.17 -6.45 -5.68
C GLN A 81 3.93 -7.30 -6.92
N ASN A 82 3.25 -8.44 -6.76
CA ASN A 82 2.95 -9.36 -7.86
C ASN A 82 2.00 -8.72 -8.89
N LYS A 83 0.94 -8.05 -8.43
CA LYS A 83 -0.06 -7.42 -9.32
C LYS A 83 0.53 -6.27 -10.14
N LEU A 84 1.40 -5.47 -9.54
CA LEU A 84 2.07 -4.33 -10.17
C LEU A 84 3.39 -4.72 -10.86
N LYS A 85 3.81 -6.00 -10.79
CA LYS A 85 5.07 -6.51 -11.35
C LYS A 85 6.31 -5.75 -10.86
N ILE A 86 6.28 -5.34 -9.60
CA ILE A 86 7.37 -4.60 -8.96
C ILE A 86 8.52 -5.57 -8.63
N LYS A 87 9.73 -5.24 -9.05
CA LYS A 87 10.92 -6.06 -8.73
C LYS A 87 11.19 -6.09 -7.22
N ASN A 88 11.77 -7.18 -6.71
CA ASN A 88 12.02 -7.36 -5.26
C ASN A 88 12.81 -6.21 -4.63
N GLU A 89 13.82 -5.67 -5.32
CA GLU A 89 14.65 -4.57 -4.83
C GLU A 89 13.90 -3.24 -4.66
N LYS A 90 12.64 -3.18 -5.13
CA LYS A 90 11.79 -1.98 -5.15
C LYS A 90 10.68 -2.01 -4.10
N LEU A 91 10.44 -3.15 -3.47
CA LEU A 91 9.58 -3.27 -2.29
C LEU A 91 10.47 -3.21 -1.05
N LYS A 92 10.30 -2.18 -0.22
CA LYS A 92 11.16 -1.99 0.96
C LYS A 92 10.32 -1.77 2.20
N MET A 93 10.72 -2.42 3.29
CA MET A 93 10.30 -2.01 4.62
C MET A 93 11.05 -0.73 5.00
N ILE A 94 10.31 0.29 5.40
CA ILE A 94 10.83 1.56 5.89
C ILE A 94 10.25 1.85 7.27
N LYS A 95 10.96 2.67 8.04
CA LYS A 95 10.41 3.27 9.26
C LYS A 95 9.93 4.69 8.98
N ILE A 96 8.70 4.98 9.37
CA ILE A 96 8.12 6.34 9.44
C ILE A 96 7.89 6.65 10.92
N GLY A 97 8.87 7.29 11.55
CA GLY A 97 8.88 7.44 13.01
C GLY A 97 8.96 6.05 13.68
N GLU A 98 7.97 5.75 14.51
CA GLU A 98 7.83 4.45 15.20
C GLU A 98 7.05 3.39 14.37
N LEU A 99 6.54 3.76 13.19
CA LEU A 99 5.74 2.86 12.36
C LEU A 99 6.57 2.15 11.29
N ASP A 100 6.47 0.83 11.25
CA ASP A 100 6.97 0.02 10.14
C ASP A 100 5.98 0.07 8.97
N ALA A 101 6.45 0.40 7.77
CA ALA A 101 5.62 0.56 6.57
C ALA A 101 6.29 0.00 5.31
N TRP A 102 5.48 -0.42 4.34
CA TRP A 102 5.96 -0.89 3.04
C TRP A 102 6.00 0.28 2.04
N GLU A 103 7.19 0.61 1.53
CA GLU A 103 7.41 1.55 0.43
C GLU A 103 7.46 0.81 -0.91
N ILE A 104 6.68 1.32 -1.86
CA ILE A 104 6.62 0.89 -3.25
C ILE A 104 7.16 2.03 -4.12
N SER A 105 8.16 1.73 -4.96
CA SER A 105 8.72 2.71 -5.90
C SER A 105 8.98 2.08 -7.27
N GLU A 106 8.63 2.76 -8.36
CA GLU A 106 9.21 2.44 -9.67
C GLU A 106 10.61 3.04 -9.81
N ALA A 107 11.47 2.40 -10.60
CA ALA A 107 12.70 3.04 -11.03
C ALA A 107 12.33 4.18 -11.99
N VAL A 108 12.87 5.37 -11.73
CA VAL A 108 13.10 6.35 -12.79
C VAL A 108 13.84 5.67 -13.94
#